data_AF-A0A6G6K8Z7-F1
#
_entry.id   AF-A0A6G6K8Z7-F1
#
_cell.length_a   1.000
_cell.length_b   1.000
_cell.length_c   1.000
_cell.angle_alpha   90.00
_cell.angle_beta   90.00
_cell.angle_gamma   90.00
#
_symmetry.space_group_name_H-M   'P 1'
#
loop_
_entity.id
_entity.type
_entity.pdbx_description
1 polymer ?
#
loop_
_entity_poly.entity_id
_entity_poly.type
_entity_poly.pdbx_seq_one_letter_code
_entity_poly.pdbx_strand_id
1 'polypeptide(L)'
;MCCFSQPVKDVSNTKIFARLGNGVDQFVAYAMNLSADEELSMVLPIPVVPGSGEKAVKFINLEKYPRLFEDLWKGFPAPVSRSRGGDTFGPAAVYGVQKLEVQSVGAFDASFVPTIADFSRLDERFRLPEKVWKKLPGYATFGFAVFKLKDVHGPVHPMAFLFPSSMPQSLFFPTMHIHDGEIHAKEEFDHTLYCQGSNIDASWQESPGIAVQFVKCGLTHDMVSPKHHVHRRLMKGVQENGDVLLRAGKVAA
;
A
#
# COMPACT_ATOMS: atom_id res chain seq x y z
N MET A 1 4.50 -12.23 3.92
CA MET A 1 5.31 -11.04 3.55
C MET A 1 4.80 -10.41 2.26
N CYS A 2 4.88 -9.09 2.01
CA CYS A 2 4.47 -8.52 0.70
C CYS A 2 5.19 -9.16 -0.50
N CYS A 3 4.73 -8.91 -1.74
CA CYS A 3 5.46 -9.40 -2.93
C CYS A 3 6.77 -8.60 -3.13
N PHE A 4 7.93 -9.24 -2.95
CA PHE A 4 9.26 -8.62 -3.07
C PHE A 4 10.09 -9.22 -4.21
N SER A 5 10.98 -8.41 -4.82
CA SER A 5 11.89 -8.86 -5.88
C SER A 5 13.13 -9.61 -5.40
N GLN A 6 13.44 -9.56 -4.10
CA GLN A 6 14.57 -10.24 -3.44
C GLN A 6 14.14 -10.79 -2.06
N PRO A 7 14.91 -11.71 -1.45
CA PRO A 7 14.65 -12.18 -0.08
C PRO A 7 14.64 -11.05 0.96
N VAL A 8 13.88 -11.25 2.03
CA VAL A 8 13.70 -10.30 3.14
C VAL A 8 13.99 -10.99 4.47
N LYS A 9 14.54 -10.25 5.44
CA LYS A 9 14.83 -10.75 6.81
C LYS A 9 13.65 -10.62 7.75
N ASP A 10 12.95 -9.49 7.70
CA ASP A 10 11.72 -9.23 8.45
C ASP A 10 10.78 -8.35 7.64
N VAL A 11 9.48 -8.62 7.76
CA VAL A 11 8.38 -7.80 7.23
C VAL A 11 7.25 -7.82 8.25
N SER A 12 7.28 -6.88 9.18
CA SER A 12 6.38 -6.82 10.33
C SER A 12 5.54 -5.54 10.35
N ASN A 13 4.47 -5.53 11.15
CA ASN A 13 3.65 -4.36 11.45
C ASN A 13 3.14 -3.63 10.18
N THR A 14 2.64 -4.39 9.21
CA THR A 14 2.08 -3.85 7.96
C THR A 14 0.80 -3.08 8.21
N LYS A 15 0.62 -1.96 7.50
CA LYS A 15 -0.52 -1.05 7.64
C LYS A 15 -0.95 -0.59 6.24
N ILE A 16 -2.23 -0.77 5.92
CA ILE A 16 -2.79 -0.42 4.62
C ILE A 16 -4.03 0.43 4.83
N PHE A 17 -4.15 1.54 4.10
CA PHE A 17 -5.37 2.35 4.03
C PHE A 17 -5.96 2.24 2.63
N ALA A 18 -7.29 2.11 2.50
CA ALA A 18 -7.99 2.16 1.21
C ALA A 18 -9.26 3.04 1.26
N ARG A 19 -9.52 3.81 0.20
CA ARG A 19 -10.75 4.61 0.03
C ARG A 19 -11.14 4.74 -1.44
N LEU A 20 -12.44 4.64 -1.75
CA LEU A 20 -12.97 4.99 -3.07
C LEU A 20 -13.02 6.50 -3.24
N GLY A 21 -12.46 6.99 -4.33
CA GLY A 21 -12.43 8.40 -4.73
C GLY A 21 -13.56 8.78 -5.70
N ASN A 22 -13.26 9.75 -6.55
CA ASN A 22 -14.16 10.19 -7.62
C ASN A 22 -14.17 9.17 -8.78
N GLY A 23 -15.17 9.23 -9.67
CA GLY A 23 -15.20 8.36 -10.86
C GLY A 23 -15.19 6.87 -10.54
N VAL A 24 -14.12 6.18 -10.87
CA VAL A 24 -13.86 4.77 -10.53
C VAL A 24 -12.61 4.61 -9.64
N ASP A 25 -12.06 5.71 -9.16
CA ASP A 25 -10.72 5.73 -8.56
C ASP A 25 -10.71 5.11 -7.16
N GLN A 26 -9.60 4.45 -6.81
CA GLN A 26 -9.30 3.99 -5.46
C GLN A 26 -7.94 4.55 -5.00
N PHE A 27 -7.92 5.16 -3.82
CA PHE A 27 -6.69 5.48 -3.10
C PHE A 27 -6.21 4.25 -2.32
N VAL A 28 -4.90 4.03 -2.29
CA VAL A 28 -4.22 3.14 -1.35
C VAL A 28 -3.03 3.87 -0.72
N ALA A 29 -2.82 3.66 0.58
CA ALA A 29 -1.52 3.91 1.22
C ALA A 29 -1.05 2.65 1.95
N TYR A 30 0.27 2.51 2.07
CA TYR A 30 0.95 1.31 2.57
C TYR A 30 2.19 1.71 3.39
N ALA A 31 2.35 1.09 4.56
CA ALA A 31 3.58 1.15 5.35
C ALA A 31 3.81 -0.17 6.07
N MET A 32 5.06 -0.47 6.41
CA MET A 32 5.49 -1.69 7.10
C MET A 32 6.84 -1.44 7.76
N ASN A 33 7.24 -2.29 8.69
CA ASN A 33 8.66 -2.48 9.00
C ASN A 33 9.26 -3.40 7.92
N LEU A 34 10.51 -3.17 7.55
CA LEU A 34 11.25 -4.00 6.58
C LEU A 34 12.70 -4.12 7.03
N SER A 35 13.27 -5.32 6.92
CA SER A 35 14.70 -5.56 7.00
C SER A 35 15.14 -6.47 5.85
N ALA A 36 16.23 -6.11 5.18
CA ALA A 36 16.85 -6.85 4.07
C ALA A 36 18.35 -6.51 3.99
N ASP A 37 19.14 -7.35 3.34
CA ASP A 37 20.58 -7.12 3.12
C ASP A 37 20.90 -6.47 1.76
N GLU A 38 19.93 -6.41 0.84
CA GLU A 38 20.12 -5.94 -0.53
C GLU A 38 19.04 -4.92 -0.95
N GLU A 39 19.33 -4.12 -2.00
CA GLU A 39 18.32 -3.29 -2.65
C GLU A 39 17.20 -4.16 -3.24
N LEU A 40 15.95 -3.88 -2.86
CA LEU A 40 14.79 -4.59 -3.37
C LEU A 40 13.67 -3.65 -3.83
N SER A 41 12.75 -4.21 -4.61
CA SER A 41 11.48 -3.56 -4.94
C SER A 41 10.32 -4.34 -4.35
N MET A 42 9.40 -3.59 -3.77
CA MET A 42 8.08 -4.08 -3.39
C MET A 42 7.12 -3.92 -4.58
N VAL A 43 6.35 -4.96 -4.87
CA VAL A 43 5.42 -5.00 -6.01
C VAL A 43 4.01 -5.17 -5.47
N LEU A 44 3.09 -4.27 -5.86
CA LEU A 44 1.68 -4.34 -5.47
C LEU A 44 0.82 -4.61 -6.72
N PRO A 45 0.27 -5.83 -6.89
CA PRO A 45 -0.79 -6.08 -7.86
C PRO A 45 -1.99 -5.18 -7.54
N ILE A 46 -2.53 -4.49 -8.54
CA ILE A 46 -3.68 -3.60 -8.39
C ILE A 46 -4.68 -3.78 -9.54
N PRO A 47 -6.00 -3.84 -9.25
CA PRO A 47 -7.04 -4.07 -10.26
C PRO A 47 -7.34 -2.77 -11.01
N VAL A 48 -6.47 -2.39 -11.94
CA VAL A 48 -6.64 -1.18 -12.77
C VAL A 48 -7.69 -1.43 -13.86
N VAL A 49 -8.43 -0.40 -14.26
CA VAL A 49 -9.30 -0.44 -15.45
C VAL A 49 -8.44 -0.74 -16.71
N PRO A 50 -8.74 -1.81 -17.47
CA PRO A 50 -7.98 -2.16 -18.67
C PRO A 50 -7.89 -1.01 -19.68
N GLY A 51 -6.73 -0.85 -20.32
CA GLY A 51 -6.50 0.20 -21.32
C GLY A 51 -6.20 1.60 -20.75
N SER A 52 -6.17 1.80 -19.43
CA SER A 52 -5.90 3.11 -18.81
C SER A 52 -4.49 3.68 -19.06
N GLY A 53 -3.56 2.86 -19.58
CA GLY A 53 -2.20 3.29 -19.97
C GLY A 53 -1.23 3.54 -18.81
N GLU A 54 0.02 3.87 -19.13
CA GLU A 54 1.13 4.00 -18.18
C GLU A 54 0.97 5.14 -17.15
N LYS A 55 0.04 6.07 -17.38
CA LYS A 55 -0.23 7.21 -16.48
C LYS A 55 -1.55 7.07 -15.70
N ALA A 56 -2.10 5.85 -15.64
CA ALA A 56 -3.29 5.53 -14.86
C ALA A 56 -3.07 5.72 -13.35
N VAL A 57 -1.88 5.37 -12.85
CA VAL A 57 -1.53 5.47 -11.43
C VAL A 57 -0.86 6.81 -11.15
N LYS A 58 -1.34 7.51 -10.14
CA LYS A 58 -0.76 8.77 -9.62
C LYS A 58 -0.21 8.50 -8.25
N PHE A 59 1.11 8.58 -8.09
CA PHE A 59 1.75 8.42 -6.78
C PHE A 59 1.61 9.70 -5.94
N ILE A 60 1.49 9.54 -4.63
CA ILE A 60 1.20 10.62 -3.66
C ILE A 60 2.38 10.73 -2.69
N ASN A 61 3.05 11.88 -2.67
CA ASN A 61 4.20 12.09 -1.77
C ASN A 61 3.74 12.42 -0.34
N LEU A 62 3.84 11.44 0.57
CA LEU A 62 3.53 11.58 2.00
C LEU A 62 4.76 11.88 2.87
N GLU A 63 5.87 12.32 2.30
CA GLU A 63 7.08 12.79 3.01
C GLU A 63 6.79 13.87 4.07
N LYS A 64 5.79 14.73 3.82
CA LYS A 64 5.32 15.73 4.81
C LYS A 64 4.38 15.16 5.88
N TYR A 65 4.04 13.88 5.81
CA TYR A 65 3.18 13.19 6.77
C TYR A 65 3.57 11.72 7.02
N PRO A 66 4.80 11.43 7.49
CA PRO A 66 5.24 10.05 7.76
C PRO A 66 4.39 9.34 8.82
N ARG A 67 3.85 10.09 9.78
CA ARG A 67 3.08 9.56 10.92
C ARG A 67 1.60 9.27 10.63
N LEU A 68 1.17 9.27 9.36
CA LEU A 68 -0.23 9.03 8.95
C LEU A 68 -0.85 7.81 9.64
N PHE A 69 -0.15 6.67 9.69
CA PHE A 69 -0.69 5.45 10.29
C PHE A 69 -0.68 5.43 11.83
N GLU A 70 0.18 6.22 12.49
CA GLU A 70 0.06 6.44 13.94
C GLU A 70 -1.17 7.29 14.26
N ASP A 71 -1.42 8.31 13.43
CA ASP A 71 -2.56 9.19 13.56
C ASP A 71 -3.87 8.43 13.29
N LEU A 72 -3.92 7.58 12.25
CA LEU A 72 -5.01 6.61 12.04
C LEU A 72 -5.19 5.68 13.25
N TRP A 73 -4.10 5.17 13.86
CA TRP A 73 -4.17 4.31 15.05
C TRP A 73 -4.75 5.05 16.28
N LYS A 74 -4.46 6.35 16.45
CA LYS A 74 -5.02 7.19 17.53
C LYS A 74 -6.54 7.33 17.44
N GLY A 75 -7.14 7.10 16.27
CA GLY A 75 -8.59 6.96 16.09
C GLY A 75 -9.21 5.72 16.73
N PHE A 76 -8.42 4.78 17.26
CA PHE A 76 -8.88 3.52 17.86
C PHE A 76 -8.21 3.22 19.21
N PRO A 77 -8.39 4.09 20.23
CA PRO A 77 -7.76 3.92 21.53
C PRO A 77 -8.26 2.64 22.22
N ALA A 78 -7.33 1.81 22.68
CA ALA A 78 -7.60 0.79 23.69
C ALA A 78 -7.79 1.47 25.07
N PRO A 79 -8.41 0.77 26.06
CA PRO A 79 -8.36 1.20 27.45
C PRO A 79 -6.93 1.50 27.90
N VAL A 80 -6.72 2.64 28.55
CA VAL A 80 -5.41 3.31 28.54
C VAL A 80 -4.37 2.63 29.44
N SER A 81 -3.25 2.22 28.83
CA SER A 81 -1.93 2.09 29.46
C SER A 81 -0.92 2.99 28.74
N ARG A 82 0.17 3.42 29.38
CA ARG A 82 1.00 4.57 28.96
C ARG A 82 2.50 4.25 28.76
N SER A 83 3.05 4.59 27.60
CA SER A 83 4.50 4.77 27.31
C SER A 83 4.70 5.67 26.05
N ARG A 84 5.93 6.06 25.65
CA ARG A 84 6.21 7.39 25.04
C ARG A 84 7.42 7.50 24.05
N GLY A 85 7.24 8.12 22.87
CA GLY A 85 8.28 8.75 21.96
C GLY A 85 9.10 7.84 21.00
N GLY A 86 9.71 8.29 19.88
CA GLY A 86 9.62 9.55 19.06
C GLY A 86 10.77 9.80 18.01
N ASP A 87 10.43 10.19 16.75
CA ASP A 87 11.11 11.05 15.69
C ASP A 87 12.66 11.11 15.41
N THR A 88 13.30 11.37 14.23
CA THR A 88 13.02 11.41 12.73
C THR A 88 14.32 11.67 11.86
N PHE A 89 14.32 11.42 10.53
CA PHE A 89 15.29 11.82 9.42
C PHE A 89 16.63 11.03 9.27
N GLY A 90 17.42 11.01 8.15
CA GLY A 90 17.42 11.62 6.78
C GLY A 90 18.59 12.63 6.52
N PRO A 91 19.24 12.86 5.33
CA PRO A 91 19.09 12.44 3.89
C PRO A 91 20.33 11.62 3.34
N ALA A 92 20.89 11.56 2.08
CA ALA A 92 20.83 12.24 0.73
C ALA A 92 21.42 11.34 -0.44
N ALA A 93 21.63 11.82 -1.71
CA ALA A 93 22.01 10.96 -2.89
C ALA A 93 22.73 11.63 -4.13
N VAL A 94 23.10 10.83 -5.17
CA VAL A 94 23.62 11.22 -6.53
C VAL A 94 23.05 10.28 -7.65
N TYR A 95 23.02 10.75 -8.92
CA TYR A 95 22.39 10.16 -10.14
C TYR A 95 23.16 8.98 -10.80
N GLY A 96 22.61 8.14 -11.69
CA GLY A 96 21.30 8.11 -12.40
C GLY A 96 20.83 6.65 -12.69
N VAL A 97 20.25 6.22 -13.83
CA VAL A 97 19.93 6.81 -15.16
C VAL A 97 18.65 6.10 -15.73
N GLN A 98 18.13 6.47 -16.93
CA GLN A 98 16.73 6.23 -17.35
C GLN A 98 16.32 4.81 -17.81
N LYS A 99 15.11 4.39 -17.40
CA LYS A 99 14.34 3.21 -17.86
C LYS A 99 12.86 3.63 -18.04
N LEU A 100 11.87 2.85 -17.57
CA LEU A 100 10.46 3.26 -17.42
C LEU A 100 10.33 4.61 -16.67
N GLU A 101 9.15 5.25 -16.73
CA GLU A 101 8.88 6.48 -15.95
C GLU A 101 8.90 6.15 -14.45
N VAL A 102 10.04 6.44 -13.83
CA VAL A 102 10.26 6.37 -12.38
C VAL A 102 9.99 7.75 -11.79
N GLN A 103 8.97 7.83 -10.95
CA GLN A 103 8.64 9.03 -10.19
C GLN A 103 9.36 8.96 -8.84
N SER A 104 10.19 9.96 -8.55
CA SER A 104 10.82 10.10 -7.23
C SER A 104 9.80 10.64 -6.23
N VAL A 105 9.28 9.77 -5.37
CA VAL A 105 8.19 10.05 -4.41
C VAL A 105 8.79 10.05 -3.00
N GLY A 106 9.44 11.17 -2.65
CA GLY A 106 10.21 11.29 -1.41
C GLY A 106 11.29 10.20 -1.33
N ALA A 107 11.19 9.34 -0.31
CA ALA A 107 12.11 8.24 -0.03
C ALA A 107 11.96 7.00 -0.95
N PHE A 108 11.00 7.01 -1.88
CA PHE A 108 10.82 5.93 -2.86
C PHE A 108 11.12 6.38 -4.28
N ASP A 109 11.50 5.42 -5.11
CA ASP A 109 11.40 5.52 -6.56
C ASP A 109 10.26 4.59 -7.02
N ALA A 110 9.20 5.19 -7.55
CA ALA A 110 7.93 4.52 -7.83
C ALA A 110 7.65 4.46 -9.34
N SER A 111 7.13 3.34 -9.83
CA SER A 111 6.75 3.18 -11.24
C SER A 111 5.51 2.30 -11.38
N PHE A 112 4.77 2.48 -12.47
CA PHE A 112 3.59 1.67 -12.79
C PHE A 112 3.87 0.76 -13.98
N VAL A 113 3.55 -0.53 -13.82
CA VAL A 113 3.69 -1.57 -14.83
C VAL A 113 2.29 -1.99 -15.28
N PRO A 114 1.85 -1.66 -16.51
CA PRO A 114 0.45 -1.89 -16.92
C PRO A 114 0.03 -3.36 -17.04
N THR A 115 0.96 -4.26 -17.39
CA THR A 115 0.69 -5.69 -17.61
C THR A 115 1.85 -6.57 -17.13
N ILE A 116 1.63 -7.89 -17.00
CA ILE A 116 2.69 -8.85 -16.69
C ILE A 116 3.83 -8.81 -17.74
N ALA A 117 3.53 -8.53 -19.00
CA ALA A 117 4.54 -8.43 -20.06
C ALA A 117 5.46 -7.20 -19.89
N ASP A 118 4.94 -6.11 -19.30
CA ASP A 118 5.69 -4.86 -19.10
C ASP A 118 6.78 -4.97 -18.01
N PHE A 119 6.78 -6.01 -17.17
CA PHE A 119 7.92 -6.28 -16.27
C PHE A 119 9.25 -6.40 -17.03
N SER A 120 9.20 -6.81 -18.30
CA SER A 120 10.37 -6.85 -19.21
C SER A 120 11.08 -5.50 -19.38
N ARG A 121 10.47 -4.37 -18.99
CA ARG A 121 10.94 -2.99 -19.17
C ARG A 121 11.56 -2.36 -17.90
N LEU A 122 11.53 -3.04 -16.74
CA LEU A 122 12.14 -2.58 -15.47
C LEU A 122 13.67 -2.82 -15.42
N ASP A 123 14.33 -2.57 -14.28
CA ASP A 123 15.61 -3.26 -13.98
C ASP A 123 15.35 -4.74 -13.65
N GLU A 124 16.28 -5.65 -13.91
CA GLU A 124 16.08 -7.07 -13.62
C GLU A 124 16.00 -7.34 -12.11
N ARG A 125 16.80 -6.63 -11.31
CA ARG A 125 16.82 -6.70 -9.83
C ARG A 125 15.51 -6.29 -9.17
N PHE A 126 14.65 -5.57 -9.90
CA PHE A 126 13.41 -4.96 -9.42
C PHE A 126 12.15 -5.64 -9.98
N ARG A 127 12.28 -6.86 -10.54
CA ARG A 127 11.17 -7.68 -11.05
C ARG A 127 10.97 -8.89 -10.17
N LEU A 128 9.72 -9.27 -9.94
CA LEU A 128 9.39 -10.68 -9.70
C LEU A 128 9.43 -11.43 -11.04
N PRO A 129 10.03 -12.62 -11.15
CA PRO A 129 10.11 -13.35 -12.41
C PRO A 129 8.73 -13.66 -13.00
N GLU A 130 8.56 -13.48 -14.31
CA GLU A 130 7.27 -13.65 -15.00
C GLU A 130 6.62 -15.04 -14.76
N LYS A 131 7.45 -16.07 -14.56
CA LYS A 131 7.03 -17.43 -14.16
C LYS A 131 6.25 -17.48 -12.84
N VAL A 132 6.44 -16.53 -11.92
CA VAL A 132 5.72 -16.44 -10.64
C VAL A 132 4.32 -15.89 -10.87
N TRP A 133 4.18 -14.81 -11.63
CA TRP A 133 2.87 -14.28 -12.03
C TRP A 133 2.05 -15.28 -12.86
N LYS A 134 2.71 -16.13 -13.66
CA LYS A 134 2.05 -17.24 -14.39
C LYS A 134 1.49 -18.35 -13.48
N LYS A 135 1.92 -18.46 -12.21
CA LYS A 135 1.25 -19.31 -11.20
C LYS A 135 -0.04 -18.67 -10.65
N LEU A 136 -0.29 -17.39 -10.91
CA LEU A 136 -1.37 -16.56 -10.34
C LEU A 136 -2.26 -15.97 -11.45
N PRO A 137 -3.05 -16.80 -12.16
CA PRO A 137 -3.85 -16.36 -13.31
C PRO A 137 -4.89 -15.28 -12.98
N GLY A 138 -5.27 -15.12 -11.70
CA GLY A 138 -6.13 -14.02 -11.25
C GLY A 138 -5.58 -12.62 -11.50
N TYR A 139 -4.24 -12.46 -11.62
CA TYR A 139 -3.59 -11.18 -11.92
C TYR A 139 -3.32 -10.94 -13.41
N ALA A 140 -3.82 -11.81 -14.31
CA ALA A 140 -3.60 -11.65 -15.75
C ALA A 140 -4.11 -10.32 -16.35
N THR A 141 -5.04 -9.66 -15.66
CA THR A 141 -5.63 -8.35 -16.04
C THR A 141 -5.23 -7.20 -15.11
N PHE A 142 -4.33 -7.45 -14.14
CA PHE A 142 -3.89 -6.45 -13.18
C PHE A 142 -2.70 -5.64 -13.71
N GLY A 143 -2.61 -4.39 -13.26
CA GLY A 143 -1.38 -3.62 -13.30
C GLY A 143 -0.63 -3.75 -11.97
N PHE A 144 0.59 -3.22 -11.90
CA PHE A 144 1.43 -3.34 -10.71
C PHE A 144 2.05 -1.99 -10.35
N ALA A 145 1.80 -1.53 -9.12
CA ALA A 145 2.51 -0.40 -8.54
C ALA A 145 3.82 -0.94 -7.92
N VAL A 146 4.96 -0.49 -8.43
CA VAL A 146 6.29 -0.95 -8.03
C VAL A 146 7.00 0.17 -7.27
N PHE A 147 7.43 -0.12 -6.06
CA PHE A 147 8.17 0.81 -5.20
C PHE A 147 9.55 0.23 -4.92
N LYS A 148 10.60 0.87 -5.46
CA LYS A 148 11.96 0.65 -4.99
C LYS A 148 12.17 1.55 -3.76
N LEU A 149 12.69 0.96 -2.69
CA LEU A 149 13.22 1.75 -1.57
C LEU A 149 14.52 2.42 -2.03
N LYS A 150 14.71 3.71 -1.70
CA LYS A 150 16.04 4.33 -1.80
C LYS A 150 16.93 3.81 -0.68
N ASP A 151 18.22 4.11 -0.73
CA ASP A 151 19.13 3.78 0.36
C ASP A 151 18.86 4.70 1.57
N VAL A 152 17.95 4.28 2.44
CA VAL A 152 17.50 5.04 3.63
C VAL A 152 17.46 4.15 4.87
N HIS A 153 18.43 4.34 5.75
CA HIS A 153 18.41 3.76 7.10
C HIS A 153 17.50 4.61 8.02
N GLY A 154 16.24 4.21 8.18
CA GLY A 154 15.32 4.86 9.13
C GLY A 154 13.83 4.59 8.86
N PRO A 155 12.92 5.15 9.69
CA PRO A 155 11.48 5.05 9.49
C PRO A 155 11.06 5.86 8.26
N VAL A 156 10.54 5.18 7.25
CA VAL A 156 10.14 5.77 5.97
C VAL A 156 8.67 6.21 6.00
N HIS A 157 8.32 7.28 5.29
CA HIS A 157 6.92 7.68 5.12
C HIS A 157 6.12 6.61 4.37
N PRO A 158 4.78 6.57 4.46
CA PRO A 158 3.99 5.64 3.69
C PRO A 158 4.15 5.84 2.17
N MET A 159 4.15 4.72 1.45
CA MET A 159 3.87 4.68 0.01
C MET A 159 2.39 5.00 -0.18
N ALA A 160 2.03 5.84 -1.14
CA ALA A 160 0.62 6.10 -1.45
C ALA A 160 0.40 6.38 -2.93
N PHE A 161 -0.79 6.02 -3.42
CA PHE A 161 -1.16 6.15 -4.82
C PHE A 161 -2.68 6.14 -5.03
N LEU A 162 -3.10 6.67 -6.18
CA LEU A 162 -4.46 6.69 -6.70
C LEU A 162 -4.49 5.99 -8.06
N PHE A 163 -5.44 5.09 -8.29
CA PHE A 163 -5.60 4.38 -9.58
C PHE A 163 -7.09 4.22 -9.95
N PRO A 164 -7.46 4.22 -11.25
CA PRO A 164 -8.82 3.88 -11.67
C PRO A 164 -9.05 2.39 -11.44
N SER A 165 -9.91 2.04 -10.48
CA SER A 165 -10.17 0.65 -10.09
C SER A 165 -11.21 -0.01 -11.01
N SER A 166 -10.93 -1.24 -11.45
CA SER A 166 -11.92 -2.08 -12.14
C SER A 166 -12.96 -2.68 -11.18
N MET A 167 -12.88 -2.37 -9.88
CA MET A 167 -13.77 -2.84 -8.82
C MET A 167 -14.54 -1.67 -8.14
N PRO A 168 -15.36 -0.88 -8.85
CA PRO A 168 -15.92 0.40 -8.36
C PRO A 168 -16.97 0.30 -7.22
N GLN A 169 -17.22 -0.88 -6.66
CA GLN A 169 -18.09 -1.13 -5.49
C GLN A 169 -17.36 -1.86 -4.35
N SER A 170 -16.03 -1.99 -4.44
CA SER A 170 -15.21 -2.66 -3.44
C SER A 170 -13.89 -1.92 -3.22
N LEU A 171 -13.39 -1.97 -1.98
CA LEU A 171 -12.02 -1.64 -1.65
C LEU A 171 -11.16 -2.90 -1.78
N PHE A 172 -10.20 -2.85 -2.69
CA PHE A 172 -9.17 -3.86 -2.85
C PHE A 172 -7.95 -3.48 -2.00
N PHE A 173 -7.51 -4.38 -1.12
CA PHE A 173 -6.28 -4.24 -0.35
C PHE A 173 -5.25 -5.27 -0.87
N PRO A 174 -4.09 -4.83 -1.39
CA PRO A 174 -3.07 -5.77 -1.81
C PRO A 174 -2.42 -6.40 -0.57
N THR A 175 -2.83 -7.63 -0.26
CA THR A 175 -2.38 -8.40 0.91
C THR A 175 -1.85 -9.78 0.56
N MET A 176 -1.87 -10.20 -0.72
CA MET A 176 -1.18 -11.42 -1.13
C MET A 176 0.33 -11.32 -0.85
N HIS A 177 0.88 -12.45 -0.45
CA HIS A 177 2.28 -12.63 -0.11
C HIS A 177 3.00 -13.50 -1.15
N ILE A 178 4.19 -13.05 -1.57
CA ILE A 178 5.09 -13.76 -2.50
C ILE A 178 6.52 -13.47 -2.06
N HIS A 179 7.21 -14.50 -1.55
CA HIS A 179 8.63 -14.44 -1.22
C HIS A 179 9.35 -15.69 -1.75
N ASP A 180 10.68 -15.65 -1.81
CA ASP A 180 11.56 -16.75 -2.25
C ASP A 180 11.25 -17.34 -3.65
N GLY A 181 10.46 -16.63 -4.47
CA GLY A 181 10.00 -17.06 -5.79
C GLY A 181 8.81 -18.03 -5.79
N GLU A 182 8.24 -18.31 -4.60
CA GLU A 182 7.15 -19.24 -4.39
C GLU A 182 5.88 -18.57 -3.82
N ILE A 183 4.79 -19.34 -3.77
CA ILE A 183 3.48 -18.89 -3.30
C ILE A 183 2.98 -19.95 -2.32
N HIS A 184 2.95 -19.61 -1.04
CA HIS A 184 2.41 -20.49 -0.01
C HIS A 184 0.89 -20.33 0.06
N ALA A 185 0.15 -21.43 0.25
CA ALA A 185 -1.31 -21.40 0.34
C ALA A 185 -1.82 -20.75 1.64
N LYS A 186 -0.96 -20.69 2.67
CA LYS A 186 -1.19 -20.03 3.95
C LYS A 186 0.05 -19.30 4.39
N GLU A 187 -0.15 -18.19 5.08
CA GLU A 187 0.86 -17.17 5.37
C GLU A 187 0.62 -16.54 6.74
N GLU A 188 1.68 -16.07 7.39
CA GLU A 188 1.56 -15.30 8.63
C GLU A 188 1.31 -13.81 8.34
N PHE A 189 0.17 -13.31 8.83
CA PHE A 189 -0.19 -11.90 8.72
C PHE A 189 0.10 -11.18 10.04
N ASP A 190 0.86 -10.09 9.96
CA ASP A 190 0.89 -9.04 10.96
C ASP A 190 0.43 -7.72 10.31
N HIS A 191 -0.88 -7.57 10.11
CA HIS A 191 -1.43 -6.45 9.33
C HIS A 191 -2.54 -5.70 10.06
N THR A 192 -2.59 -4.38 9.87
CA THR A 192 -3.71 -3.50 10.24
C THR A 192 -4.27 -2.83 8.99
N LEU A 193 -5.48 -3.20 8.60
CA LEU A 193 -6.19 -2.58 7.50
C LEU A 193 -7.04 -1.41 8.02
N TYR A 194 -7.08 -0.32 7.26
CA TYR A 194 -7.90 0.87 7.50
C TYR A 194 -8.68 1.24 6.25
N CYS A 195 -9.89 1.81 6.40
CA CYS A 195 -10.61 2.35 5.25
C CYS A 195 -11.59 3.48 5.59
N GLN A 196 -12.08 4.12 4.54
CA GLN A 196 -13.31 4.91 4.56
C GLN A 196 -14.21 4.47 3.41
N GLY A 197 -15.50 4.29 3.71
CA GLY A 197 -16.53 3.90 2.76
C GLY A 197 -17.89 3.90 3.45
N SER A 198 -18.96 3.70 2.68
CA SER A 198 -20.31 3.45 3.19
C SER A 198 -20.67 1.96 3.10
N ASN A 199 -21.58 1.48 3.94
CA ASN A 199 -21.96 0.07 4.02
C ASN A 199 -20.80 -0.88 4.36
N ILE A 200 -19.86 -0.43 5.22
CA ILE A 200 -18.80 -1.28 5.76
C ILE A 200 -19.42 -2.32 6.70
N ASP A 201 -18.93 -3.56 6.65
CA ASP A 201 -19.47 -4.65 7.47
C ASP A 201 -18.94 -4.63 8.92
N ALA A 202 -19.70 -5.24 9.83
CA ALA A 202 -19.42 -5.22 11.27
C ALA A 202 -18.17 -6.01 11.72
N SER A 203 -17.42 -6.67 10.82
CA SER A 203 -16.08 -7.20 11.15
C SER A 203 -15.00 -6.10 11.20
N TRP A 204 -15.33 -4.88 10.77
CA TRP A 204 -14.48 -3.71 10.91
C TRP A 204 -14.95 -2.85 12.10
N GLN A 205 -14.00 -2.47 12.95
CA GLN A 205 -14.25 -1.51 14.01
C GLN A 205 -14.33 -0.10 13.40
N GLU A 206 -15.42 0.64 13.64
CA GLU A 206 -15.49 2.07 13.32
C GLU A 206 -14.77 2.91 14.38
N SER A 207 -14.15 4.03 13.99
CA SER A 207 -13.52 4.98 14.92
C SER A 207 -14.59 5.74 15.71
N PRO A 208 -14.39 6.11 16.99
CA PRO A 208 -15.39 6.86 17.77
C PRO A 208 -15.72 8.28 17.26
N GLY A 209 -15.01 8.75 16.23
CA GLY A 209 -15.19 10.07 15.63
C GLY A 209 -14.65 10.13 14.19
N ILE A 210 -14.79 11.30 13.57
CA ILE A 210 -14.44 11.57 12.16
C ILE A 210 -12.93 11.81 11.98
N ALA A 211 -12.39 11.47 10.81
CA ALA A 211 -10.96 11.45 10.54
C ALA A 211 -10.21 12.74 10.90
N VAL A 212 -10.78 13.92 10.65
CA VAL A 212 -10.12 15.22 10.94
C VAL A 212 -9.80 15.46 12.42
N GLN A 213 -10.41 14.69 13.34
CA GLN A 213 -10.13 14.77 14.77
C GLN A 213 -8.80 14.11 15.18
N PHE A 214 -8.24 13.23 14.35
CA PHE A 214 -7.01 12.48 14.62
C PHE A 214 -6.01 12.44 13.45
N VAL A 215 -6.47 12.62 12.21
CA VAL A 215 -5.66 12.69 10.98
C VAL A 215 -5.59 14.13 10.46
N LYS A 216 -4.39 14.56 10.05
CA LYS A 216 -4.12 15.82 9.35
C LYS A 216 -4.57 15.71 7.88
N CYS A 217 -5.87 15.59 7.62
CA CYS A 217 -6.43 15.25 6.30
C CYS A 217 -5.91 16.14 5.15
N GLY A 218 -5.66 17.44 5.39
CA GLY A 218 -5.07 18.35 4.39
C GLY A 218 -3.65 18.01 3.92
N LEU A 219 -2.94 17.10 4.61
CA LEU A 219 -1.64 16.55 4.18
C LEU A 219 -1.79 15.19 3.46
N THR A 220 -3.01 14.72 3.21
CA THR A 220 -3.27 13.40 2.61
C THR A 220 -3.60 13.45 1.11
N HIS A 221 -3.59 14.64 0.48
CA HIS A 221 -3.95 14.83 -0.93
C HIS A 221 -5.33 14.22 -1.26
N ASP A 222 -6.33 14.61 -0.46
CA ASP A 222 -7.71 14.11 -0.47
C ASP A 222 -7.90 12.60 -0.25
N MET A 223 -6.84 11.83 0.01
CA MET A 223 -6.93 10.39 0.28
C MET A 223 -7.82 10.08 1.49
N VAL A 224 -7.75 10.87 2.57
CA VAL A 224 -8.59 10.71 3.76
C VAL A 224 -9.61 11.85 3.80
N SER A 225 -10.90 11.54 3.58
CA SER A 225 -11.97 12.55 3.70
C SER A 225 -12.11 12.97 5.18
N PRO A 226 -12.08 14.28 5.48
CA PRO A 226 -12.03 14.78 6.85
C PRO A 226 -13.32 14.52 7.65
N LYS A 227 -14.46 14.44 6.97
CA LYS A 227 -15.81 14.41 7.59
C LYS A 227 -16.33 13.01 7.90
N HIS A 228 -15.58 11.96 7.58
CA HIS A 228 -16.04 10.58 7.68
C HIS A 228 -15.23 9.80 8.71
N HIS A 229 -15.87 8.83 9.36
CA HIS A 229 -15.20 7.90 10.27
C HIS A 229 -14.22 7.01 9.49
N VAL A 230 -13.19 6.52 10.18
CA VAL A 230 -12.27 5.51 9.67
C VAL A 230 -12.72 4.16 10.22
N HIS A 231 -12.61 3.11 9.43
CA HIS A 231 -12.85 1.74 9.86
C HIS A 231 -11.52 0.99 9.93
N ARG A 232 -11.37 0.04 10.86
CA ARG A 232 -10.13 -0.73 11.10
C ARG A 232 -10.44 -2.22 11.25
N ARG A 233 -9.62 -3.06 10.60
CA ARG A 233 -9.59 -4.52 10.81
C ARG A 233 -8.15 -4.97 11.08
N LEU A 234 -7.99 -5.90 12.01
CA LEU A 234 -6.72 -6.57 12.27
C LEU A 234 -6.69 -7.91 11.51
N MET A 235 -5.53 -8.27 10.97
CA MET A 235 -5.22 -9.62 10.47
C MET A 235 -3.97 -10.08 11.21
N LYS A 236 -4.07 -11.20 11.93
CA LYS A 236 -3.05 -11.69 12.87
C LYS A 236 -2.88 -13.20 12.75
N GLY A 237 -1.64 -13.66 12.67
CA GLY A 237 -1.31 -15.08 12.58
C GLY A 237 -1.66 -15.70 11.22
N VAL A 238 -1.57 -17.04 11.17
CA VAL A 238 -1.66 -17.82 9.93
C VAL A 238 -3.07 -17.82 9.34
N GLN A 239 -3.21 -17.29 8.13
CA GLN A 239 -4.46 -17.24 7.34
C GLN A 239 -4.20 -17.73 5.91
N GLU A 240 -5.25 -17.82 5.09
CA GLU A 240 -5.12 -18.11 3.65
C GLU A 240 -4.41 -16.95 2.94
N ASN A 241 -3.53 -17.26 1.99
CA ASN A 241 -2.76 -16.25 1.27
C ASN A 241 -3.59 -15.62 0.14
N GLY A 242 -3.85 -14.31 0.24
CA GLY A 242 -4.60 -13.59 -0.80
C GLY A 242 -4.86 -12.13 -0.45
N ASP A 243 -5.48 -11.43 -1.41
CA ASP A 243 -5.90 -10.04 -1.26
C ASP A 243 -7.24 -9.91 -0.55
N VAL A 244 -7.36 -8.94 0.36
CA VAL A 244 -8.64 -8.63 1.00
C VAL A 244 -9.48 -7.74 0.07
N LEU A 245 -10.67 -8.23 -0.25
CA LEU A 245 -11.70 -7.48 -0.96
C LEU A 245 -12.85 -7.14 0.00
N LEU A 246 -13.09 -5.86 0.22
CA LEU A 246 -14.17 -5.35 1.07
C LEU A 246 -15.23 -4.68 0.19
N ARG A 247 -16.48 -5.16 0.20
CA ARG A 247 -17.58 -4.42 -0.44
C ARG A 247 -17.80 -3.09 0.28
N ALA A 248 -17.77 -1.98 -0.45
CA ALA A 248 -17.92 -0.65 0.12
C ALA A 248 -18.49 0.33 -0.91
N GLY A 249 -19.43 1.16 -0.48
CA GLY A 249 -19.83 2.37 -1.20
C GLY A 249 -18.85 3.52 -0.95
N LYS A 250 -18.98 4.59 -1.74
CA LYS A 250 -18.22 5.82 -1.54
C LYS A 250 -18.67 6.57 -0.28
N VAL A 251 -17.77 7.39 0.24
CA VAL A 251 -18.09 8.52 1.13
C VAL A 251 -18.18 9.80 0.31
N ALA A 252 -18.86 10.83 0.82
CA ALA A 252 -18.84 12.17 0.22
C ALA A 252 -17.44 12.83 0.38
N ALA A 253 -17.25 13.99 -0.25
CA ALA A 253 -16.04 14.81 -0.09
C ALA A 253 -15.99 15.54 1.27
#